data_AF-A0A7M3WVE6-F1
#
_entry.id   AF-A0A7M3WVE6-F1
#
_cell.length_a   1.000
_cell.length_b   1.000
_cell.length_c   1.000
_cell.angle_alpha   90.00
_cell.angle_beta   90.00
_cell.angle_gamma   90.00
#
_symmetry.space_group_name_H-M   'P 1'
#
loop_
_entity.id
_entity.type
_entity.pdbx_description
1 polymer ?
#
loop_
_entity_poly.entity_id
_entity_poly.type
_entity_poly.pdbx_seq_one_letter_code
_entity_poly.pdbx_strand_id
1 'polypeptide(L)'
;MQERILLHLRDYVDYKSSVEVPFALSQMGIANAVAIARSNVPRAIASLKDSGLLVERQAHVSGVARKRKAYFLTDTGITGAEETWQRLRSHPVHCLLEDGSSKRSDLGSVHD
;
A
#
# COMPACT_ATOMS: atom_id res chain seq x y z
N MET A 1 3.71 8.00 6.42
CA MET A 1 2.31 7.51 6.25
C MET A 1 1.98 7.27 4.78
N GLN A 2 2.17 8.27 3.91
CA GLN A 2 1.84 8.18 2.48
C GLN A 2 2.56 7.04 1.75
N GLU A 3 3.88 6.88 1.96
CA GLU A 3 4.66 5.78 1.38
C GLU A 3 4.07 4.41 1.67
N ARG A 4 3.60 4.19 2.91
CA ARG A 4 2.97 2.92 3.29
C ARG A 4 1.61 2.71 2.58
N ILE A 5 0.86 3.78 2.30
CA ILE A 5 -0.36 3.69 1.47
C ILE A 5 0.02 3.31 0.04
N LEU A 6 1.04 3.95 -0.53
CA LEU A 6 1.52 3.65 -1.89
C LEU A 6 1.95 2.18 -2.00
N LEU A 7 2.75 1.71 -1.05
CA LEU A 7 3.21 0.32 -0.99
C LEU A 7 2.05 -0.66 -0.80
N HIS A 8 1.09 -0.37 0.09
CA HIS A 8 -0.10 -1.21 0.26
C HIS A 8 -0.91 -1.31 -1.04
N LEU A 9 -1.13 -0.19 -1.73
CA LEU A 9 -1.92 -0.17 -2.97
C LEU A 9 -1.18 -0.76 -4.18
N ARG A 10 0.15 -0.86 -4.12
CA ARG A 10 0.98 -1.50 -5.15
C ARG A 10 0.60 -2.96 -5.36
N ASP A 11 0.23 -3.66 -4.29
CA ASP A 11 -0.15 -5.08 -4.35
C ASP A 11 -1.52 -5.32 -5.01
N TYR A 12 -2.23 -4.25 -5.39
CA TYR A 12 -3.58 -4.32 -5.96
C TYR A 12 -3.71 -3.59 -7.31
N VAL A 13 -2.60 -3.32 -8.00
CA VAL A 13 -2.60 -2.62 -9.30
C VAL A 13 -3.47 -3.30 -10.35
N ASP A 14 -3.56 -4.62 -10.33
CA ASP A 14 -4.36 -5.41 -11.27
C ASP A 14 -5.87 -5.18 -11.14
N TYR A 15 -6.33 -4.61 -10.02
CA TYR A 15 -7.75 -4.30 -9.77
C TYR A 15 -8.21 -2.97 -10.37
N LYS A 16 -7.33 -2.21 -11.05
CA LYS A 16 -7.62 -0.86 -11.59
C LYS A 16 -8.93 -0.80 -12.39
N SER A 17 -9.21 -1.84 -13.17
CA SER A 17 -10.39 -1.94 -14.05
C SER A 17 -11.47 -2.91 -13.56
N SER A 18 -11.31 -3.54 -12.41
CA SER A 18 -12.21 -4.59 -11.93
C SER A 18 -13.55 -4.05 -11.43
N VAL A 19 -14.66 -4.73 -11.70
CA VAL A 19 -15.99 -4.33 -11.20
C VAL A 19 -16.07 -4.49 -9.68
N GLU A 20 -15.60 -5.64 -9.20
CA GLU A 20 -15.46 -5.96 -7.79
C GLU A 20 -13.99 -5.85 -7.36
N VAL A 21 -13.77 -5.33 -6.16
CA VAL A 21 -12.43 -5.06 -5.63
C VAL A 21 -12.31 -5.48 -4.16
N PRO A 22 -11.12 -5.87 -3.70
CA PRO A 22 -10.92 -6.31 -2.32
C PRO A 22 -11.16 -5.18 -1.31
N PHE A 23 -11.56 -5.56 -0.09
CA PHE A 23 -11.76 -4.64 1.03
C PHE A 23 -10.53 -3.76 1.32
N ALA A 24 -9.33 -4.29 1.06
CA ALA A 24 -8.05 -3.60 1.18
C ALA A 24 -7.97 -2.28 0.40
N LEU A 25 -8.73 -2.11 -0.69
CA LEU A 25 -8.76 -0.89 -1.49
C LEU A 25 -9.71 0.19 -0.95
N SER A 26 -10.51 -0.12 0.07
CA SER A 26 -11.36 0.87 0.76
C SER A 26 -10.55 1.72 1.74
N GLN A 27 -11.04 2.90 2.11
CA GLN A 27 -10.39 3.74 3.13
C GLN A 27 -10.15 2.99 4.45
N MET A 28 -11.09 2.12 4.84
CA MET A 28 -11.01 1.34 6.07
C MET A 28 -10.03 0.17 5.95
N GLY A 29 -10.00 -0.49 4.79
CA GLY A 29 -8.99 -1.51 4.46
C GLY A 29 -7.58 -0.93 4.45
N ILE A 30 -7.39 0.22 3.80
CA ILE A 30 -6.13 0.98 3.84
C ILE A 30 -5.78 1.29 5.29
N ALA A 31 -6.69 1.90 6.06
CA ALA A 31 -6.43 2.26 7.46
C ALA A 31 -6.00 1.07 8.34
N ASN A 32 -6.55 -0.12 8.08
CA ASN A 32 -6.15 -1.34 8.78
C ASN A 32 -4.73 -1.79 8.41
N ALA A 33 -4.33 -1.67 7.14
CA ALA A 33 -3.01 -2.09 6.67
C ALA A 33 -1.89 -1.13 7.09
N VAL A 34 -2.14 0.18 7.14
CA VAL A 34 -1.05 1.17 7.31
C VAL A 34 -0.63 1.39 8.77
N ALA A 35 -1.39 0.86 9.73
CA ALA A 35 -1.09 0.73 11.18
C ALA A 35 -0.55 1.98 11.94
N ILE A 36 -0.69 3.20 11.41
CA ILE A 36 -0.33 4.44 12.12
C ILE A 36 -1.56 5.34 12.13
N ALA A 37 -2.23 5.43 13.28
CA ALA A 37 -3.41 6.25 13.60
C ALA A 37 -4.44 6.40 12.44
N ARG A 38 -5.55 5.66 12.54
CA ARG A 38 -6.66 5.67 11.55
C ARG A 38 -7.15 7.08 11.18
N SER A 39 -7.03 8.05 12.09
CA SER A 39 -7.44 9.45 11.91
C SER A 39 -6.67 10.19 10.80
N ASN A 40 -5.45 9.77 10.44
CA ASN A 40 -4.62 10.50 9.48
C ASN A 40 -4.82 10.00 8.02
N VAL A 41 -5.45 8.84 7.83
CA VAL A 41 -5.64 8.20 6.52
C VAL A 41 -6.43 9.07 5.54
N PRO A 42 -7.58 9.69 5.90
CA PRO A 42 -8.34 10.52 4.96
C PRO A 42 -7.50 11.68 4.42
N ARG A 43 -6.74 12.35 5.30
CA ARG A 43 -5.87 13.48 4.92
C ARG A 43 -4.73 13.03 4.01
N ALA A 44 -4.11 11.88 4.32
CA ALA A 44 -3.04 11.34 3.48
C ALA A 44 -3.55 10.94 2.09
N ILE A 45 -4.73 10.31 2.01
CA ILE A 45 -5.39 9.99 0.73
C ILE A 45 -5.70 11.26 -0.06
N ALA A 46 -6.25 12.29 0.59
CA ALA A 46 -6.53 13.57 -0.07
C ALA A 46 -5.26 14.17 -0.68
N SER A 47 -4.18 14.28 0.10
CA SER A 47 -2.89 14.79 -0.39
C SER A 47 -2.32 13.95 -1.54
N LEU A 48 -2.43 12.62 -1.50
CA LEU A 48 -1.97 11.75 -2.59
C LEU A 48 -2.80 11.90 -3.87
N LYS A 49 -4.11 12.15 -3.75
CA LYS A 49 -4.98 12.47 -4.88
C LYS A 49 -4.64 13.84 -5.47
N ASP A 50 -4.41 14.84 -4.63
CA ASP A 50 -4.04 16.20 -5.05
C ASP A 50 -2.69 16.21 -5.78
N SER A 51 -1.76 15.33 -5.40
CA SER A 51 -0.49 15.11 -6.10
C SER A 51 -0.61 14.21 -7.36
N GLY A 52 -1.81 13.76 -7.72
CA GLY A 52 -2.04 12.92 -8.91
C GLY A 52 -1.54 11.47 -8.79
N LEU A 53 -1.20 11.01 -7.58
CA LEU A 53 -0.68 9.65 -7.35
C LEU A 53 -1.80 8.63 -7.15
N LEU A 54 -2.98 9.08 -6.70
CA LEU A 54 -4.16 8.25 -6.51
C LEU A 54 -5.37 8.77 -7.26
N VAL A 55 -6.22 7.83 -7.69
CA VAL A 55 -7.59 8.10 -8.13
C VAL A 55 -8.59 7.40 -7.23
N GLU A 56 -9.79 7.98 -7.14
CA GLU A 56 -10.91 7.42 -6.39
C GLU A 56 -12.02 6.99 -7.35
N ARG A 57 -12.61 5.82 -7.11
CA ARG A 57 -13.75 5.28 -7.86
C ARG A 57 -14.78 4.66 -6.91
N GLN A 58 -16.06 4.72 -7.27
CA GLN A 58 -17.08 3.88 -6.64
C GLN A 58 -17.02 2.46 -7.20
N ALA A 59 -16.75 1.48 -6.34
CA ALA A 59 -16.63 0.07 -6.72
C ALA A 59 -17.47 -0.82 -5.80
N HIS A 60 -17.81 -2.03 -6.28
CA HIS A 60 -18.32 -3.06 -5.40
C HIS A 60 -17.13 -3.60 -4.59
N VAL A 61 -17.14 -3.37 -3.29
CA VAL A 61 -16.07 -3.86 -2.42
C VAL A 61 -16.51 -5.22 -1.87
N SER A 62 -15.66 -6.24 -1.99
CA SER A 62 -15.99 -7.59 -1.52
C SER A 62 -16.37 -7.59 -0.04
N GLY A 63 -17.46 -8.29 0.29
CA GLY A 63 -17.96 -8.39 1.66
C GLY A 63 -18.79 -7.20 2.17
N VAL A 64 -19.08 -6.19 1.35
CA VAL A 64 -20.00 -5.09 1.71
C VAL A 64 -21.12 -4.91 0.69
N ALA A 65 -22.36 -4.83 1.19
CA ALA A 65 -23.58 -4.84 0.37
C ALA A 65 -23.76 -3.63 -0.56
N ARG A 66 -23.09 -2.50 -0.30
CA ARG A 66 -23.22 -1.26 -1.09
C ARG A 66 -21.87 -0.86 -1.65
N LYS A 67 -21.88 -0.23 -2.83
CA LYS A 67 -20.67 0.37 -3.42
C LYS A 67 -20.01 1.33 -2.42
N ARG A 68 -18.69 1.33 -2.42
CA ARG A 68 -17.85 2.21 -1.58
C ARG A 68 -16.80 2.88 -2.45
N LYS A 69 -16.24 3.96 -1.91
CA LYS A 69 -15.01 4.56 -2.45
C LYS A 69 -13.87 3.56 -2.31
N ALA A 70 -13.21 3.28 -3.42
CA ALA A 70 -11.98 2.53 -3.53
C ALA A 70 -10.90 3.41 -4.17
N TYR A 71 -9.65 3.20 -3.78
CA TYR A 71 -8.52 4.04 -4.17
C TYR A 71 -7.51 3.22 -4.96
N PHE A 72 -7.04 3.75 -6.08
CA PHE A 72 -6.14 3.06 -7.00
C PHE A 72 -4.96 3.96 -7.32
N LEU A 73 -3.79 3.36 -7.53
CA LEU A 73 -2.63 4.08 -8.04
C LEU A 73 -2.90 4.53 -9.48
N THR A 74 -2.49 5.76 -9.79
CA THR A 74 -2.29 6.19 -11.18
C THR A 74 -0.99 5.58 -11.71
N ASP A 75 -0.70 5.76 -13.00
CA ASP A 75 0.57 5.27 -13.55
C ASP A 75 1.75 5.97 -12.87
N THR A 76 1.64 7.28 -12.60
CA THR A 76 2.60 8.03 -11.77
C THR A 76 2.66 7.49 -10.34
N GLY A 77 1.52 7.11 -9.76
CA GLY A 77 1.45 6.47 -8.44
C GLY A 77 2.18 5.12 -8.38
N ILE A 78 2.06 4.30 -9.42
CA ILE A 78 2.75 3.02 -9.56
C ILE A 78 4.27 3.25 -9.60
N THR A 79 4.73 4.17 -10.44
CA THR A 79 6.16 4.54 -10.50
C THR A 79 6.66 4.99 -9.13
N GLY A 80 5.95 5.90 -8.46
CA GLY A 80 6.35 6.38 -7.14
C GLY A 80 6.33 5.29 -6.05
N ALA A 81 5.40 4.34 -6.13
CA ALA A 81 5.37 3.18 -5.24
C ALA A 81 6.57 2.26 -5.48
N GLU A 82 6.94 2.04 -6.75
CA GLU A 82 8.10 1.21 -7.12
C GLU A 82 9.41 1.86 -6.69
N GLU A 83 9.60 3.17 -6.93
CA GLU A 83 10.76 3.92 -6.43
C GLU A 83 10.89 3.84 -4.90
N THR A 84 9.75 3.94 -4.20
CA THR A 84 9.69 3.77 -2.74
C THR A 84 10.15 2.37 -2.34
N TRP A 85 9.66 1.33 -3.03
CA TRP A 85 10.06 -0.05 -2.78
C TRP A 85 11.56 -0.28 -3.05
N GLN A 86 12.07 0.17 -4.18
CA GLN A 86 13.49 0.03 -4.55
C GLN A 86 14.43 0.72 -3.55
N ARG A 87 14.01 1.85 -2.98
CA ARG A 87 14.78 2.50 -1.91
C ARG A 87 14.69 1.75 -0.57
N LEU A 88 13.53 1.19 -0.23
CA LEU A 88 13.37 0.49 1.05
C LEU A 88 13.99 -0.90 1.06
N ARG A 89 13.95 -1.62 -0.07
CA ARG A 89 14.51 -2.98 -0.15
C ARG A 89 16.03 -3.01 0.08
N SER A 90 16.74 -1.92 -0.20
CA SER A 90 18.18 -1.80 0.05
C SER A 90 18.51 -1.40 1.49
N HIS A 91 17.51 -1.18 2.35
CA HIS A 91 17.73 -0.84 3.74
C HIS A 91 18.39 -2.01 4.47
N PRO A 92 19.55 -1.81 5.11
CA PRO A 92 20.24 -2.89 5.81
C PRO A 92 19.44 -3.33 7.03
N VAL A 93 19.31 -4.64 7.18
CA VAL A 93 18.66 -5.28 8.33
C VAL A 93 19.61 -6.26 8.99
N HIS A 94 19.40 -6.49 10.27
CA HIS A 94 20.13 -7.49 11.04
C HIS A 94 19.15 -8.58 11.46
N CYS A 95 19.32 -9.77 10.88
CA CYS A 95 18.47 -10.92 11.13
C CYS A 95 19.06 -11.74 12.27
N LEU A 96 18.22 -12.10 13.24
CA LEU A 96 18.53 -13.09 14.27
C LEU A 96 17.91 -14.42 13.84
N LEU A 97 18.73 -15.45 13.69
CA LEU A 97 18.31 -16.78 13.28
C LEU A 97 17.94 -17.64 14.51
N GLU A 98 17.17 -18.70 14.30
CA GLU A 98 16.69 -19.56 15.40
C GLU A 98 17.81 -20.25 16.18
N ASP A 99 18.96 -20.47 15.53
CA ASP A 99 20.16 -21.04 16.15
C ASP A 99 20.97 -20.02 16.99
N GLY A 100 20.46 -18.78 17.11
CA GLY A 100 21.11 -17.70 17.84
C GLY A 100 22.21 -16.98 17.05
N SER A 101 22.52 -17.43 15.83
CA SER A 101 23.44 -16.70 14.95
C SER A 101 22.75 -15.46 14.36
N SER A 102 23.56 -14.53 13.86
CA SER A 102 23.04 -13.34 13.20
C SER A 102 23.65 -13.12 11.82
N LYS A 103 22.83 -12.57 10.92
CA LYS A 103 23.22 -12.27 9.55
C LYS A 103 22.82 -10.84 9.21
N ARG A 104 23.75 -10.11 8.58
CA ARG A 104 23.43 -8.82 7.95
C ARG A 104 22.86 -9.10 6.55
N SER A 105 21.72 -8.52 6.26
CA SER A 105 21.06 -8.57 4.95
C SER A 105 20.51 -7.19 4.60
N ASP A 106 19.77 -7.09 3.51
CA ASP A 106 18.88 -5.97 3.23
C ASP A 106 17.41 -6.43 3.30
N LEU A 107 16.47 -5.49 3.38
CA LEU A 107 15.05 -5.81 3.54
C LEU A 107 14.50 -6.63 2.36
N GLY A 108 15.02 -6.43 1.14
CA GLY A 108 14.57 -7.15 -0.06
C GLY A 108 14.99 -8.61 -0.09
N SER A 109 16.23 -8.89 0.32
CA SER A 109 16.82 -10.24 0.32
C SER A 109 16.31 -11.16 1.42
N VAL A 110 15.53 -10.64 2.38
CA VAL A 110 14.90 -11.44 3.43
C VAL A 110 13.55 -12.02 2.99
N HIS A 111 12.98 -11.50 1.88
CA HIS A 111 11.65 -11.85 1.41
C HIS A 111 11.61 -12.71 0.13
N ASP A 112 12.77 -12.99 -0.48
CA ASP A 112 12.95 -13.91 -1.63
C ASP A 112 13.27 -15.33 -1.14
#